data_AF-A0AAF0QUE8-F1
#
_entry.id   AF-A0AAF0QUE8-F1
#
_cell.length_a   1.000
_cell.length_b   1.000
_cell.length_c   1.000
_cell.angle_alpha   90.00
_cell.angle_beta   90.00
_cell.angle_gamma   90.00
#
_symmetry.space_group_name_H-M   'P 1'
#
loop_
_entity.id
_entity.type
_entity.pdbx_description
1 polymer ?
#
loop_
_entity_poly.entity_id
_entity_poly.type
_entity_poly.pdbx_seq_one_letter_code
_entity_poly.pdbx_strand_id
1 'polypeptide(L)'
;MPILGKFPNLRHLELSRAYKGKKFTCKGNGFGQLETLRLGNLENLESWHLHTTAMSMLKSWSIFGCPELKKIPERMEHIAVLDCYQSQREYYYRFPMN
;
A
#
# COMPACT_ATOMS: atom_id res chain seq x y z
N MET A 1 7.50 7.06 5.22
CA MET A 1 6.72 6.95 6.47
C MET A 1 7.51 6.14 7.50
N PRO A 2 8.22 6.78 8.44
CA PRO A 2 9.16 6.07 9.30
C PRO A 2 8.53 5.43 10.56
N ILE A 3 7.38 5.92 11.05
CA ILE A 3 6.83 5.49 12.36
C ILE A 3 6.08 4.16 12.25
N LEU A 4 5.21 4.01 11.25
CA LEU A 4 4.43 2.77 11.05
C LEU A 4 5.33 1.55 10.78
N GLY A 5 6.51 1.76 10.20
CA GLY A 5 7.46 0.69 9.92
C GLY A 5 8.17 0.14 11.17
N LYS A 6 8.01 0.77 12.34
CA LYS A 6 8.60 0.34 13.61
C LYS A 6 7.74 -0.66 14.39
N PHE A 7 6.48 -0.85 14.00
CA PHE A 7 5.60 -1.79 14.69
C PHE A 7 6.04 -3.22 14.39
N PRO A 8 6.48 -3.99 15.41
CA PRO A 8 7.11 -5.28 15.18
C PRO A 8 6.13 -6.31 14.59
N ASN A 9 4.85 -6.25 14.98
CA ASN A 9 3.82 -7.22 14.60
C ASN A 9 2.89 -6.72 13.47
N LEU A 10 3.26 -5.64 12.78
CA LEU A 10 2.40 -5.07 11.74
C LEU A 10 2.49 -5.93 10.47
N ARG A 11 1.47 -6.75 10.25
CA ARG A 11 1.36 -7.68 9.11
C ARG A 11 0.48 -7.17 7.99
N HIS A 12 -0.50 -6.33 8.31
CA HIS A 12 -1.42 -5.75 7.32
C HIS A 12 -1.46 -4.23 7.50
N LEU A 13 -1.25 -3.51 6.42
CA LEU A 13 -1.32 -2.05 6.40
C LEU A 13 -2.22 -1.60 5.26
N GLU A 14 -3.18 -0.74 5.59
CA GLU A 14 -3.99 -0.03 4.61
C GLU A 14 -3.89 1.46 4.85
N LEU A 15 -3.62 2.22 3.78
CA LEU A 15 -3.57 3.67 3.78
C LEU A 15 -4.62 4.17 2.79
N SER A 16 -5.79 4.55 3.30
CA SER A 16 -6.87 5.14 2.50
C SER A 16 -7.05 6.60 2.87
N ARG A 17 -6.84 7.54 1.92
CA ARG A 17 -6.88 9.01 2.15
C ARG A 17 -5.97 9.49 3.30
N ALA A 18 -5.08 8.64 3.79
CA ALA A 18 -4.30 8.82 5.01
C ALA A 18 -2.92 9.45 4.74
N TYR A 19 -2.54 9.60 3.47
CA TYR A 19 -1.24 10.11 3.06
C TYR A 19 -1.40 11.17 1.98
N LYS A 20 -0.99 12.40 2.31
CA LYS A 20 -0.98 13.54 1.37
C LYS A 20 0.39 13.78 0.72
N GLY A 21 1.38 12.96 1.06
CA GLY A 21 2.74 13.13 0.57
C GLY A 21 2.92 12.59 -0.84
N LYS A 22 3.89 13.15 -1.56
CA LYS A 22 4.17 12.80 -2.96
C LYS A 22 4.96 11.52 -3.15
N LYS A 23 5.72 11.09 -2.13
CA LYS A 23 6.67 9.98 -2.24
C LYS A 23 6.49 8.98 -1.10
N PHE A 24 5.96 7.80 -1.41
CA PHE A 24 5.89 6.72 -0.43
C PHE A 24 7.24 5.99 -0.37
N THR A 25 7.95 6.18 0.74
CA THR A 25 9.30 5.63 0.97
C THR A 25 9.40 4.91 2.30
N CYS A 26 10.11 3.79 2.30
CA CYS A 26 10.46 3.03 3.50
C CYS A 26 11.99 2.91 3.59
N LYS A 27 12.57 3.37 4.71
CA LYS A 27 14.01 3.34 4.98
C LYS A 27 14.34 2.17 5.92
N GLY A 28 15.49 1.52 5.71
CA GLY A 28 16.01 0.47 6.58
C GLY A 28 15.11 -0.77 6.64
N ASN A 29 15.06 -1.41 7.81
CA ASN A 29 14.29 -2.64 8.06
C ASN A 29 12.81 -2.37 8.41
N GLY A 30 12.28 -1.22 8.00
CA GLY A 30 10.89 -0.87 8.25
C GLY A 30 9.94 -1.87 7.60
N PHE A 31 8.86 -2.21 8.31
CA PHE A 31 7.83 -3.15 7.82
C PHE A 31 8.36 -4.57 7.55
N GLY A 32 9.32 -5.05 8.36
CA GLY A 32 9.94 -6.37 8.16
C GLY A 32 8.97 -7.56 8.23
N GLN A 33 7.84 -7.44 8.95
CA GLN A 33 6.81 -8.47 9.04
C GLN A 33 5.56 -8.17 8.19
N LEU A 34 5.58 -7.13 7.36
CA LEU A 34 4.41 -6.74 6.59
C LEU A 34 4.16 -7.73 5.46
N GLU A 35 2.97 -8.32 5.43
CA GLU A 35 2.54 -9.32 4.46
C GLU A 35 1.56 -8.75 3.42
N THR A 36 0.75 -7.76 3.81
CA THR A 36 -0.23 -7.11 2.94
C THR A 36 -0.13 -5.58 3.04
N LEU A 37 -0.05 -4.93 1.87
CA LEU A 37 -0.08 -3.47 1.75
C LEU A 37 -1.20 -3.02 0.82
N ARG A 38 -2.07 -2.12 1.28
CA ARG A 38 -3.09 -1.47 0.44
C ARG A 38 -2.90 0.04 0.43
N LEU A 39 -2.78 0.63 -0.76
CA LEU A 39 -2.69 2.08 -0.96
C LEU A 39 -3.93 2.57 -1.71
N GLY A 40 -4.75 3.35 -1.03
CA GLY A 40 -6.07 3.77 -1.50
C GLY A 40 -6.24 5.28 -1.50
N ASN A 41 -6.78 5.84 -2.58
CA ASN A 41 -7.20 7.25 -2.61
C ASN A 41 -6.08 8.22 -2.18
N LEU A 42 -4.85 7.95 -2.59
CA LEU A 42 -3.68 8.78 -2.28
C LEU A 42 -3.42 9.71 -3.46
N GLU A 43 -4.25 10.75 -3.56
CA GLU A 43 -4.36 11.63 -4.74
C GLU A 43 -3.03 12.27 -5.17
N ASN A 44 -2.18 12.62 -4.22
CA ASN A 44 -0.90 13.28 -4.49
C ASN A 44 0.28 12.30 -4.66
N LEU A 45 0.06 10.99 -4.53
CA LEU A 45 1.15 10.03 -4.53
C LEU A 45 1.71 9.86 -5.94
N GLU A 46 2.90 10.40 -6.18
CA GLU A 46 3.56 10.40 -7.49
C GLU A 46 4.53 9.21 -7.64
N SER A 47 5.25 8.86 -6.57
CA SER A 47 6.24 7.78 -6.62
C SER A 47 6.25 6.89 -5.38
N TRP A 48 6.49 5.61 -5.60
CA TRP A 48 6.71 4.62 -4.56
C TRP A 48 8.11 4.02 -4.71
N HIS A 49 8.92 4.15 -3.65
CA HIS A 49 10.24 3.54 -3.56
C HIS A 49 10.40 2.68 -2.31
N LEU A 50 11.12 1.57 -2.45
CA LEU A 50 11.47 0.67 -1.36
C LEU A 50 12.98 0.48 -1.32
N HIS A 51 13.53 0.48 -0.11
CA HIS A 51 14.90 0.04 0.10
C HIS A 51 14.96 -1.49 0.01
N THR A 52 16.11 -2.05 -0.37
CA THR A 52 16.31 -3.48 -0.69
C THR A 52 15.87 -4.44 0.43
N THR A 53 15.92 -3.98 1.68
CA THR A 53 15.58 -4.75 2.88
C THR A 53 14.21 -4.43 3.47
N ALA A 54 13.51 -3.42 2.97
CA ALA A 54 12.18 -3.08 3.46
C ALA A 54 11.14 -4.09 2.95
N MET A 55 10.11 -4.36 3.75
CA MET A 55 8.97 -5.20 3.36
C MET A 55 9.39 -6.57 2.81
N SER A 56 10.36 -7.24 3.43
CA SER A 56 10.91 -8.51 2.98
C SER A 56 9.90 -9.67 3.00
N MET A 57 8.88 -9.58 3.85
CA MET A 57 7.83 -10.61 4.01
C MET A 57 6.55 -10.28 3.23
N LEU A 58 6.58 -9.28 2.33
CA LEU A 58 5.38 -8.87 1.62
C LEU A 58 4.94 -9.95 0.64
N LYS A 59 3.72 -10.44 0.84
CA LYS A 59 3.09 -11.49 0.01
C LYS A 59 2.13 -10.90 -1.01
N SER A 60 1.55 -9.74 -0.69
CA SER A 60 0.46 -9.16 -1.45
C SER A 60 0.41 -7.64 -1.34
N TRP A 61 -0.02 -6.99 -2.42
CA TRP A 61 -0.26 -5.54 -2.41
C TRP A 61 -1.40 -5.13 -3.33
N SER A 62 -1.98 -3.95 -3.10
CA SER A 62 -2.94 -3.34 -4.03
C SER A 62 -2.87 -1.82 -4.01
N ILE A 63 -3.19 -1.22 -5.15
CA ILE A 63 -3.30 0.22 -5.33
C ILE A 63 -4.64 0.53 -5.98
N PHE A 64 -5.36 1.51 -5.43
CA PHE A 64 -6.61 2.01 -6.00
C PHE A 64 -6.73 3.51 -5.76
N GLY A 65 -7.31 4.24 -6.71
CA GLY A 65 -7.53 5.70 -6.55
C GLY A 65 -6.25 6.52 -6.34
N CYS A 66 -5.14 6.15 -6.98
CA CYS A 66 -3.86 6.89 -6.92
C CYS A 66 -3.49 7.39 -8.33
N PRO A 67 -4.15 8.44 -8.85
CA PRO A 67 -4.06 8.84 -10.26
C PRO A 67 -2.69 9.36 -10.68
N GLU A 68 -1.94 9.97 -9.75
CA GLU A 68 -0.61 10.55 -10.04
C GLU A 68 0.54 9.53 -9.94
N LEU A 69 0.27 8.28 -9.56
CA LEU A 69 1.31 7.31 -9.30
C LEU A 69 1.92 6.77 -10.61
N LYS A 70 3.13 7.22 -10.92
CA LYS A 70 3.82 6.91 -12.19
C LYS A 70 4.81 5.75 -12.09
N LYS A 71 5.33 5.48 -10.88
CA LYS A 71 6.38 4.48 -10.69
C LYS A 71 6.15 3.66 -9.42
N ILE A 72 6.12 2.35 -9.60
CA ILE A 72 6.17 1.36 -8.53
C ILE A 72 7.60 0.78 -8.43
N PRO A 73 7.97 0.20 -7.27
CA PRO A 73 9.25 -0.49 -7.12
C PRO A 73 9.28 -1.78 -7.94
N GLU A 74 10.37 -2.07 -8.66
CA GLU A 74 10.53 -3.29 -9.48
C GLU A 74 10.26 -4.58 -8.70
N ARG A 75 10.68 -4.64 -7.42
CA ARG A 75 10.37 -5.79 -6.54
C ARG A 75 8.86 -6.12 -6.49
N MET A 76 8.01 -5.11 -6.61
CA MET A 76 6.55 -5.27 -6.52
C MET A 76 5.95 -5.89 -7.78
N GLU A 77 6.65 -5.84 -8.91
CA GLU A 77 6.20 -6.46 -10.17
C GLU A 77 6.09 -7.98 -10.07
N HIS A 78 6.89 -8.60 -9.19
CA HIS A 78 6.90 -10.04 -8.97
C HIS A 78 6.02 -10.50 -7.79
N ILE A 79 5.44 -9.57 -7.03
CA ILE A 79 4.60 -9.89 -5.87
C ILE A 79 3.13 -9.86 -6.30
N ALA A 80 2.35 -10.83 -5.82
CA ALA A 80 0.93 -10.95 -6.15
C ALA A 80 0.14 -9.65 -5.88
N VAL A 81 -0.55 -9.18 -6.92
CA VAL A 81 -1.46 -8.03 -6.82
C VAL A 81 -2.82 -8.53 -6.37
N LEU A 82 -3.37 -7.96 -5.29
CA LEU A 82 -4.75 -8.19 -4.91
C LEU A 82 -5.64 -7.30 -5.78
N ASP A 83 -6.38 -7.91 -6.70
CA ASP A 83 -7.34 -7.20 -7.54
C ASP A 83 -8.40 -6.51 -6.68
N CYS A 84 -8.34 -5.18 -6.63
CA CYS A 84 -9.29 -4.36 -5.86
C CYS A 84 -10.73 -4.41 -6.41
N TYR A 85 -10.92 -4.97 -7.61
CA TYR A 85 -12.22 -5.03 -8.29
C TYR A 85 -13.23 -5.94 -7.57
N GLN A 86 -12.79 -6.96 -6.83
CA GLN A 86 -13.72 -7.84 -6.12
C GLN A 86 -14.25 -7.20 -4.82
N SER A 87 -13.43 -6.40 -4.12
CA SER A 87 -13.85 -5.72 -2.88
C SER A 87 -14.80 -4.54 -3.13
N GLN A 88 -14.75 -3.93 -4.32
CA GLN A 88 -15.69 -2.85 -4.67
C GLN A 88 -17.14 -3.33 -4.81
N ARG A 89 -17.38 -4.55 -5.31
CA ARG A 89 -18.75 -5.09 -5.39
C ARG A 89 -19.34 -5.27 -3.99
N GLU A 90 -18.63 -5.92 -3.07
CA GLU A 90 -19.14 -6.12 -1.70
C GLU A 90 -19.33 -4.81 -0.92
N TYR A 91 -18.47 -3.81 -1.08
CA TYR A 91 -18.60 -2.54 -0.36
C TYR A 91 -19.81 -1.72 -0.85
N TYR A 92 -20.05 -1.65 -2.17
CA TYR A 92 -21.22 -0.96 -2.72
C TYR A 92 -22.55 -1.64 -2.37
N TYR A 93 -22.57 -2.96 -2.17
CA TYR A 93 -23.79 -3.67 -1.73
C TYR A 93 -24.00 -3.68 -0.21
N ARG A 94 -23.04 -3.20 0.60
CA ARG A 94 -23.12 -3.26 2.06
C ARG A 94 -23.59 -1.96 2.72
N PHE A 95 -23.50 -0.83 2.01
CA PHE A 95 -23.97 0.46 2.51
C PHE A 95 -24.64 1.27 1.38
N PRO A 96 -25.97 1.14 1.17
CA PRO A 96 -26.69 2.10 0.35
C PRO A 96 -26.67 3.46 1.05
N MET A 97 -26.16 4.48 0.35
CA MET A 97 -26.25 5.87 0.79
C MET A 97 -27.73 6.30 0.73
N ASN A 98 -28.33 6.54 1.90
CA ASN A 98 -29.56 7.32 2.07
C ASN A 98 -29.22 8.81 2.15
#